data_AF-A0A0C2FH58-F1
#
_entry.id   AF-A0A0C2FH58-F1
#
_cell.length_a   1.000
_cell.length_b   1.000
_cell.length_c   1.000
_cell.angle_alpha   90.00
_cell.angle_beta   90.00
_cell.angle_gamma   90.00
#
_symmetry.space_group_name_H-M   'P 1'
#
loop_
_entity.id
_entity.type
_entity.pdbx_description
1 polymer ?
#
loop_
_entity_poly.entity_id
_entity_poly.type
_entity_poly.pdbx_seq_one_letter_code
_entity_poly.pdbx_strand_id
1 'polypeptide(L)'
;MKGSISFDKIKLTNNQLDQNGHIIVNSMHRYLPRIHLVRHPDGEEGDSSNNGDSITVTFEETAFIAVTAYQNHRVGSNFYLLNSDNVR
;
A
#
# COMPACT_ATOMS: atom_id res chain seq x y z
N MET A 1 7.77 -1.49 21.47
CA MET A 1 7.80 -0.66 20.24
C MET A 1 7.88 0.81 20.65
N LYS A 2 8.72 1.62 20.01
CA LYS A 2 9.03 3.00 20.44
C LYS A 2 8.12 4.08 19.84
N GLY A 3 7.15 3.73 18.99
CA GLY A 3 6.22 4.67 18.36
C GLY A 3 5.30 3.98 17.36
N SER A 4 4.38 4.75 16.75
CA SER A 4 3.53 4.28 15.66
C SER A 4 4.37 4.00 14.41
N ILE A 5 4.04 2.91 13.71
CA ILE A 5 4.57 2.64 12.36
C ILE A 5 3.65 3.34 11.36
N SER A 6 4.23 4.11 10.44
CA SER A 6 3.50 4.85 9.39
C SER A 6 4.04 4.48 8.01
N PHE A 7 3.15 4.52 7.02
CA PHE A 7 3.41 4.24 5.62
C PHE A 7 3.09 5.46 4.73
N ASP A 8 3.35 6.66 5.24
CA ASP A 8 3.05 7.96 4.61
C ASP A 8 3.76 8.20 3.26
N LYS A 9 4.86 7.48 3.00
CA LYS A 9 5.62 7.57 1.74
C LYS A 9 5.10 6.64 0.63
N ILE A 10 4.10 5.79 0.89
CA ILE A 10 3.53 4.93 -0.15
C ILE A 10 2.84 5.79 -1.21
N LYS A 11 3.09 5.47 -2.48
CA LYS A 11 2.44 6.08 -3.64
C LYS A 11 1.84 4.99 -4.52
N LEU A 12 0.66 5.29 -5.06
CA LEU A 12 0.01 4.48 -6.08
C LEU A 12 0.16 5.15 -7.44
N THR A 13 0.23 4.36 -8.51
CA THR A 13 0.31 4.84 -9.89
C THR A 13 -0.53 3.96 -10.82
N ASN A 14 -1.06 4.53 -11.89
CA ASN A 14 -1.66 3.78 -12.99
C ASN A 14 -0.68 3.53 -14.15
N ASN A 15 0.54 4.06 -14.06
CA ASN A 15 1.58 3.83 -15.04
C ASN A 15 2.13 2.39 -14.90
N GLN A 16 1.79 1.53 -15.85
CA GLN A 16 2.22 0.12 -15.89
C GLN A 16 3.74 -0.04 -16.10
N LEU A 17 4.43 1.02 -16.51
CA LEU A 17 5.87 1.04 -16.76
C LEU A 17 6.62 1.86 -15.70
N ASP A 18 6.04 2.05 -14.50
CA ASP A 18 6.70 2.78 -13.42
C ASP A 18 8.03 2.11 -13.02
N GLN A 19 9.09 2.92 -12.91
CA GLN A 19 10.44 2.50 -12.51
C GLN A 19 10.83 3.05 -11.13
N ASN A 20 9.93 3.76 -10.45
CA ASN A 20 10.19 4.42 -9.18
C ASN A 20 9.86 3.51 -7.98
N GLY A 21 9.33 2.31 -8.22
CA GLY A 21 8.91 1.39 -7.18
C GLY A 21 7.56 1.75 -6.55
N HIS A 22 6.74 2.56 -7.22
CA HIS A 22 5.39 2.83 -6.77
C HIS A 22 4.50 1.59 -6.95
N ILE A 23 3.41 1.50 -6.17
CA ILE A 23 2.47 0.40 -6.29
C ILE A 23 1.57 0.67 -7.52
N ILE A 24 1.65 -0.21 -8.51
CA ILE A 24 0.85 -0.11 -9.73
C ILE A 24 -0.57 -0.63 -9.45
N VAL A 25 -1.58 0.17 -9.78
CA VAL A 25 -3.00 -0.17 -9.65
C VAL A 25 -3.77 0.12 -10.93
N ASN A 26 -4.80 -0.68 -11.16
CA ASN A 26 -5.75 -0.46 -12.24
C ASN A 26 -6.89 0.42 -11.73
N SER A 27 -7.22 1.46 -12.49
CA SER A 27 -8.38 2.31 -12.21
C SER A 27 -9.67 1.47 -12.21
N MET A 28 -10.65 1.89 -11.40
CA MET A 28 -11.95 1.25 -11.22
C MET A 28 -11.91 -0.18 -10.64
N HIS A 29 -10.81 -0.57 -10.01
CA HIS A 29 -10.69 -1.86 -9.31
C HIS A 29 -10.66 -1.68 -7.79
N ARG A 30 -11.25 -2.66 -7.08
CA ARG A 30 -11.24 -2.71 -5.60
C ARG A 30 -9.95 -3.37 -5.10
N TYR A 31 -9.30 -2.74 -4.13
CA TYR A 31 -8.08 -3.20 -3.49
C TYR A 31 -8.27 -3.27 -1.96
N LEU A 32 -7.60 -4.23 -1.32
CA LEU A 32 -7.52 -4.37 0.13
C LEU A 32 -6.04 -4.38 0.54
N PRO A 33 -5.55 -3.33 1.23
CA PRO A 33 -4.21 -3.30 1.80
C PRO A 33 -3.96 -4.47 2.76
N ARG A 34 -2.75 -5.04 2.71
CA ARG A 34 -2.29 -6.10 3.60
C ARG A 34 -0.96 -5.69 4.20
N ILE A 35 -0.81 -5.88 5.51
CA ILE A 35 0.45 -5.64 6.22
C ILE A 35 1.10 -6.99 6.49
N HIS A 36 2.33 -7.16 6.01
CA HIS A 36 3.13 -8.37 6.22
C HIS A 36 4.25 -8.07 7.22
N LEU A 37 4.26 -8.79 8.33
CA LEU A 37 5.31 -8.75 9.34
C LEU A 37 6.19 -9.99 9.14
N VAL A 38 7.43 -9.80 8.73
CA VAL A 38 8.39 -10.89 8.49
C VAL A 38 9.48 -10.82 9.55
N ARG A 39 9.66 -11.90 10.31
CA ARG A 39 10.76 -12.00 11.26
C ARG A 39 12.06 -12.35 10.52
N HIS A 40 13.04 -11.46 10.58
CA HIS A 40 14.40 -11.78 10.15
C HIS A 40 15.14 -12.52 11.27
N PRO A 41 15.85 -13.62 10.98
CA PRO A 41 16.70 -14.29 11.96
C PRO A 41 17.91 -13.40 12.30
N ASP A 42 18.32 -13.42 13.57
CA ASP A 42 19.53 -12.73 14.03
C ASP A 42 20.76 -13.59 13.69
N GLY A 43 21.48 -13.27 12.61
CA GLY A 43 22.73 -13.96 12.23
C GLY A 43 23.09 -13.78 10.77
N GLU A 44 24.37 -13.46 10.51
CA GLU A 44 24.93 -13.20 9.19
C GLU A 44 24.82 -14.41 8.24
N GLU A 45 24.56 -14.10 6.97
CA GLU A 45 24.88 -14.87 5.77
C GLU A 45 24.63 -16.39 5.79
N GLY A 46 23.55 -16.79 5.10
CA GLY A 46 23.49 -18.08 4.43
C GLY A 46 22.61 -19.12 5.11
N ASP A 47 21.30 -19.03 4.89
CA ASP A 47 20.60 -20.13 4.22
C ASP A 47 19.24 -19.65 3.71
N SER A 48 19.09 -19.63 2.39
CA SER A 48 17.91 -19.16 1.65
C SER A 48 16.72 -20.12 1.75
N SER A 49 16.50 -20.74 2.92
CA SER A 49 15.47 -21.78 3.08
C SER A 49 14.58 -21.66 4.32
N ASN A 50 14.86 -20.77 5.28
CA ASN A 50 14.01 -20.70 6.45
C ASN A 50 12.86 -19.73 6.25
N ASN A 51 11.70 -20.33 6.01
CA ASN A 51 10.33 -19.81 6.15
C ASN A 51 10.19 -19.03 7.47
N GLY A 52 10.75 -17.82 7.51
CA GLY A 52 10.71 -16.93 8.65
C GLY A 52 9.25 -16.68 9.01
N ASP A 53 8.95 -16.82 10.30
CA ASP A 53 7.60 -16.67 10.81
C ASP A 53 7.02 -15.35 10.29
N SER A 54 5.94 -15.45 9.50
CA SER A 54 5.34 -14.30 8.84
C SER A 54 3.88 -14.19 9.21
N ILE A 55 3.50 -12.99 9.64
CA ILE A 55 2.13 -12.68 10.03
C ILE A 55 1.60 -11.70 8.98
N THR A 56 0.44 -12.03 8.40
CA THR A 56 -0.27 -11.10 7.54
C THR A 56 -1.52 -10.59 8.24
N VAL A 57 -1.70 -9.27 8.26
CA VAL A 57 -2.85 -8.61 8.86
C VAL A 57 -3.57 -7.79 7.79
N THR A 58 -4.90 -7.81 7.84
CA THR A 58 -5.78 -7.06 6.93
C THR A 58 -6.85 -6.34 7.74
N PHE A 59 -7.26 -5.17 7.26
CA PHE A 59 -8.30 -4.34 7.86
C PHE A 59 -9.34 -4.04 6.79
N GLU A 60 -10.53 -4.65 6.87
CA GLU A 60 -11.55 -4.55 5.81
C GLU A 60 -12.00 -3.10 5.55
N GLU A 61 -11.97 -2.26 6.59
CA GLU A 61 -12.26 -0.83 6.53
C GLU A 61 -11.25 -0.04 5.69
N THR A 62 -10.09 -0.62 5.37
CA THR A 62 -9.06 0.00 4.51
C THR A 62 -9.21 -0.36 3.04
N ALA A 63 -10.22 -1.14 2.66
CA ALA A 63 -10.50 -1.43 1.26
C ALA A 63 -10.90 -0.15 0.49
N PHE A 64 -10.41 -0.02 -0.74
CA PHE A 64 -10.71 1.14 -1.59
C PHE A 64 -10.89 0.75 -3.05
N ILE A 65 -11.44 1.68 -3.84
CA ILE A 65 -11.45 1.59 -5.31
C ILE A 65 -10.44 2.62 -5.83
N ALA A 66 -9.48 2.18 -6.63
CA ALA A 66 -8.53 3.10 -7.27
C ALA A 66 -9.26 3.88 -8.36
N VAL A 67 -9.11 5.21 -8.39
CA VAL A 67 -9.75 6.08 -9.39
C VAL A 67 -8.75 7.11 -9.89
N THR A 68 -8.92 7.55 -11.13
CA THR A 68 -8.16 8.69 -11.69
C THR A 68 -8.85 10.04 -11.43
N ALA A 69 -10.11 10.01 -11.02
CA ALA A 69 -10.88 11.17 -10.61
C ALA A 69 -11.99 10.75 -9.65
N TYR A 70 -12.24 11.56 -8.61
CA TYR A 70 -13.33 11.31 -7.67
C TYR A 70 -14.69 11.34 -8.38
N GLN A 71 -15.44 10.26 -8.28
CA GLN A 71 -16.77 10.13 -8.90
C GLN A 71 -17.90 10.64 -7.98
N ASN A 72 -17.74 10.51 -6.66
CA ASN A 72 -18.76 10.87 -5.69
C ASN A 72 -18.41 12.22 -5.05
N HIS A 73 -19.29 13.22 -5.23
CA HIS A 73 -19.14 14.56 -4.65
C HIS A 73 -19.05 14.56 -3.11
N ARG A 74 -19.52 13.49 -2.44
CA ARG A 74 -19.42 13.31 -0.98
C ARG A 74 -18.07 12.76 -0.51
N VAL A 75 -17.28 12.21 -1.43
CA VAL A 75 -15.92 11.71 -1.15
C VAL A 75 -14.93 12.89 -1.03
N GLY A 76 -15.35 14.12 -1.36
CA GLY A 76 -14.62 15.33 -1.03
C GLY A 76 -14.77 15.70 0.45
N SER A 77 -13.65 15.61 1.19
CA SER A 77 -13.25 16.33 2.43
C SER A 77 -12.73 15.41 3.55
N ASN A 78 -13.27 14.20 3.73
CA ASN A 78 -12.91 13.33 4.87
C ASN A 78 -12.61 11.86 4.52
N PHE A 79 -12.65 11.46 3.24
CA PHE A 79 -12.32 10.10 2.79
C PHE A 79 -11.38 10.15 1.59
N TYR A 80 -10.07 10.15 1.84
CA TYR A 80 -9.06 10.13 0.78
C TYR A 80 -9.02 8.76 0.11
N LEU A 81 -9.67 8.62 -1.04
CA LEU A 81 -9.39 7.54 -1.99
C LEU A 81 -8.54 8.09 -3.14
N LEU A 82 -7.31 8.44 -2.76
CA LEU A 82 -6.12 8.63 -3.59
C LEU A 82 -6.33 9.34 -4.92
N ASN A 83 -6.23 10.66 -4.84
CA ASN A 83 -5.88 11.48 -5.98
C ASN A 83 -4.41 11.91 -5.82
N SER A 84 -3.52 11.32 -6.62
CA SER A 84 -2.17 11.87 -6.83
C SER A 84 -2.23 12.78 -8.04
N ASP A 85 -3.10 13.80 -7.98
CA ASP A 85 -3.07 14.86 -8.97
C ASP A 85 -1.74 15.59 -8.83
N ASN A 86 -0.93 15.48 -9.89
CA ASN A 86 -0.01 16.51 -10.32
C ASN A 86 -0.73 17.86 -10.30
N VAL A 87 -0.70 18.54 -9.15
CA VAL A 87 -1.03 19.96 -9.10
C VAL A 87 0.27 20.72 -9.39
N ARG A 88 0.51 20.86 -10.70
CA ARG A 88 1.53 21.67 -11.39
C ARG A 88 3.00 21.29 -11.16
#